data_AF-A0A3D5DJA9-F1
#
_entry.id   AF-A0A3D5DJA9-F1
#
_cell.length_a   1.000
_cell.length_b   1.000
_cell.length_c   1.000
_cell.angle_alpha   90.00
_cell.angle_beta   90.00
_cell.angle_gamma   90.00
#
_symmetry.space_group_name_H-M   'P 1'
#
loop_
_entity.id
_entity.type
_entity.pdbx_description
1 polymer ?
#
loop_
_entity_poly.entity_id
_entity_poly.type
_entity_poly.pdbx_seq_one_letter_code
_entity_poly.pdbx_strand_id
1 'polypeptide(L)'
;MEHHGEFYNIEPTIVWPRLYQPQFPEIHVAATSLETHIEAGKIGTGVMNASPFAWDYLEDCIKAYKNALRDAQPLSGVGVTDTISLGVFGVHCARTRAVALEEARPSSLGFAKFLMSF
;
A
#
# COMPACT_ATOMS: atom_id res chain seq x y z
N MET A 1 13.26 -20.90 8.24
CA MET A 1 13.24 -20.08 7.03
C MET A 1 14.59 -20.27 6.37
N GLU A 2 14.57 -20.51 5.07
CA GLU A 2 15.74 -20.62 4.21
C GLU A 2 15.36 -20.01 2.85
N HIS A 3 16.31 -19.40 2.14
CA HIS A 3 16.05 -18.83 0.82
C HIS A 3 17.35 -18.69 0.03
N HIS A 4 17.37 -19.19 -1.21
CA HIS A 4 18.51 -19.06 -2.12
C HIS A 4 18.02 -18.37 -3.40
N GLY A 5 18.09 -17.03 -3.43
CA GLY A 5 17.64 -16.20 -4.54
C GLY A 5 18.76 -15.28 -5.05
N GLU A 6 18.43 -14.51 -6.08
CA GLU A 6 19.36 -13.56 -6.71
C GLU A 6 19.84 -12.48 -5.73
N PHE A 7 18.92 -11.92 -4.95
CA PHE A 7 19.20 -10.81 -4.05
C PHE A 7 19.51 -11.24 -2.61
N TYR A 8 19.03 -12.42 -2.19
CA TYR A 8 19.16 -12.90 -0.83
C TYR A 8 19.59 -14.36 -0.79
N ASN A 9 20.61 -14.64 0.01
CA ASN A 9 21.09 -15.99 0.29
C ASN A 9 21.05 -16.21 1.81
N ILE A 10 20.06 -16.97 2.27
CA ILE A 10 19.72 -17.14 3.69
C ILE A 10 19.81 -18.63 4.01
N GLU A 11 20.84 -18.96 4.77
CA GLU A 11 21.02 -20.30 5.34
C GLU A 11 19.87 -20.68 6.28
N PRO A 12 19.59 -21.99 6.48
CA PRO A 12 18.49 -22.44 7.32
C PRO A 12 18.55 -21.85 8.73
N THR A 13 17.58 -20.99 9.05
CA THR A 13 17.52 -20.28 10.34
C THR A 13 16.12 -20.29 10.94
N ILE A 14 16.04 -20.11 12.27
CA ILE A 14 14.78 -20.04 13.01
C ILE A 14 14.45 -18.59 13.31
N VAL A 15 13.26 -18.14 12.90
CA VAL A 15 12.74 -16.81 13.21
C VAL A 15 12.02 -16.86 14.57
N TRP A 16 12.47 -16.03 15.51
CA TRP A 16 11.88 -15.85 16.84
C TRP A 16 11.44 -14.39 17.06
N PRO A 17 10.34 -14.15 17.81
CA PRO A 17 9.43 -15.14 18.37
C PRO A 17 8.58 -15.83 17.29
N ARG A 18 8.05 -17.01 17.62
CA ARG A 18 7.08 -17.67 16.74
C ARG A 18 5.75 -16.91 16.80
N LEU A 19 4.97 -17.00 15.73
CA LEU A 19 3.61 -16.48 15.73
C LEU A 19 2.82 -17.06 16.89
N TYR A 20 2.07 -16.20 17.57
CA TYR A 20 1.17 -16.60 18.65
C TYR A 20 0.05 -17.53 18.14
N GLN A 21 -0.40 -17.33 16.90
CA GLN A 21 -1.46 -18.10 16.25
C GLN A 21 -0.98 -18.70 14.90
N PRO A 22 -1.63 -19.76 14.40
CA PRO A 22 -1.22 -20.39 13.13
C PRO A 22 -1.47 -19.52 11.90
N GLN A 23 -2.53 -18.69 11.92
CA GLN A 23 -2.88 -17.81 10.80
C GLN A 23 -2.03 -16.54 10.84
N PHE A 24 -1.45 -16.18 9.70
CA PHE A 24 -0.83 -14.86 9.57
C PHE A 24 -1.87 -13.75 9.78
N PRO A 25 -1.46 -12.60 10.33
CA PRO A 25 -2.32 -11.42 10.33
C PRO A 25 -2.65 -11.00 8.89
N GLU A 26 -3.72 -10.24 8.71
CA GLU A 26 -4.05 -9.63 7.42
C GLU A 26 -2.88 -8.77 6.94
N ILE A 27 -2.48 -8.98 5.69
CA ILE A 27 -1.33 -8.31 5.09
C ILE A 27 -1.84 -7.24 4.14
N HIS A 28 -1.32 -6.02 4.30
CA HIS A 28 -1.61 -4.89 3.42
C HIS A 28 -0.32 -4.35 2.81
N VAL A 29 -0.40 -3.87 1.58
CA VAL A 29 0.73 -3.22 0.89
C VAL A 29 0.40 -1.76 0.59
N ALA A 30 1.36 -0.88 0.86
CA ALA A 30 1.31 0.50 0.39
C ALA A 30 1.75 0.54 -1.08
N ALA A 31 0.79 0.69 -1.99
CA ALA A 31 1.01 0.66 -3.42
C ALA A 31 1.15 2.08 -3.99
N THR A 32 2.23 2.33 -4.72
CA THR A 32 2.54 3.64 -5.33
C THR A 32 2.42 3.63 -6.86
N SER A 33 2.26 2.46 -7.48
CA SER A 33 2.10 2.30 -8.92
C SER A 33 0.92 1.39 -9.28
N LEU A 34 0.45 1.47 -10.54
CA LEU A 34 -0.54 0.56 -11.10
C LEU A 34 -0.08 -0.92 -11.00
N GLU A 35 1.20 -1.17 -11.28
CA GLU A 35 1.80 -2.50 -11.19
C GLU A 35 1.75 -3.06 -9.77
N THR A 36 2.07 -2.26 -8.74
CA THR A 36 1.97 -2.72 -7.35
C THR A 36 0.53 -3.07 -6.96
N HIS A 37 -0.48 -2.35 -7.49
CA HIS A 37 -1.88 -2.69 -7.27
C HIS A 37 -2.26 -4.02 -7.94
N ILE A 38 -1.74 -4.29 -9.14
CA ILE A 38 -1.95 -5.56 -9.84
C ILE A 38 -1.33 -6.71 -9.04
N GLU A 39 -0.06 -6.57 -8.64
CA GLU A 39 0.64 -7.61 -7.88
C GLU A 39 -0.03 -7.87 -6.52
N ALA A 40 -0.47 -6.82 -5.82
CA ALA A 40 -1.25 -6.96 -4.58
C ALA A 40 -2.52 -7.80 -4.79
N GLY A 41 -3.25 -7.54 -5.87
CA GLY A 41 -4.43 -8.32 -6.24
C GLY A 41 -4.08 -9.79 -6.52
N LYS A 42 -3.02 -10.05 -7.30
CA LYS A 42 -2.58 -11.42 -7.63
C LYS A 42 -2.22 -12.25 -6.41
N ILE A 43 -1.57 -11.66 -5.40
CA ILE A 43 -1.19 -12.38 -4.16
C ILE A 43 -2.26 -12.29 -3.06
N GLY A 44 -3.38 -11.62 -3.32
CA GLY A 44 -4.52 -11.54 -2.40
C GLY A 44 -4.28 -10.69 -1.14
N THR A 45 -3.39 -9.70 -1.18
CA THR A 45 -3.20 -8.77 -0.05
C THR A 45 -4.17 -7.59 -0.11
N GLY A 46 -4.39 -6.95 1.03
CA GLY A 46 -5.05 -5.65 1.05
C GLY A 46 -4.15 -4.59 0.43
N VAL A 47 -4.74 -3.53 -0.10
CA VAL A 47 -3.99 -2.45 -0.75
C VAL A 47 -4.34 -1.09 -0.15
N MET A 48 -3.31 -0.29 0.09
CA MET A 48 -3.44 1.14 0.37
C MET A 48 -2.82 1.90 -0.79
N ASN A 49 -3.61 2.69 -1.54
CA ASN A 49 -3.04 3.60 -2.51
C ASN A 49 -2.27 4.70 -1.78
N ALA A 50 -0.97 4.78 -2.04
CA ALA A 50 -0.06 5.76 -1.46
C ALA A 50 0.53 6.71 -2.53
N SER A 51 -0.08 6.75 -3.72
CA SER A 51 0.33 7.66 -4.79
C SER A 51 -0.36 9.03 -4.66
N PRO A 52 0.35 10.15 -4.90
CA PRO A 52 -0.20 11.50 -4.81
C PRO A 52 -1.01 11.93 -6.05
N PHE A 53 -1.23 11.01 -7.00
CA PHE A 53 -1.86 11.32 -8.28
C PHE A 53 -3.36 11.54 -8.16
N ALA A 54 -3.95 12.13 -9.20
CA ALA A 54 -5.35 12.51 -9.23
C ALA A 54 -6.30 11.29 -9.16
N TRP A 55 -7.59 11.58 -8.91
CA TRP A 55 -8.64 10.59 -8.74
C TRP A 55 -8.78 9.60 -9.91
N ASP A 56 -8.54 10.03 -11.15
CA ASP A 56 -8.61 9.16 -12.33
C ASP A 56 -7.57 8.03 -12.26
N TYR A 57 -6.33 8.35 -11.85
CA TYR A 57 -5.29 7.35 -11.66
C TYR A 57 -5.62 6.39 -10.51
N LEU A 58 -6.19 6.90 -9.42
CA LEU A 58 -6.68 6.05 -8.34
C LEU A 58 -7.77 5.09 -8.82
N GLU A 59 -8.69 5.55 -9.67
CA GLU A 59 -9.73 4.70 -10.24
C GLU A 59 -9.14 3.55 -11.07
N ASP A 60 -8.13 3.84 -11.89
CA ASP A 60 -7.42 2.82 -12.68
C ASP A 60 -6.69 1.82 -11.80
N CYS A 61 -6.00 2.28 -10.74
CA CYS A 61 -5.37 1.45 -9.73
C CYS A 61 -6.37 0.50 -9.05
N ILE A 62 -7.54 1.01 -8.64
CA ILE A 62 -8.59 0.22 -8.00
C ILE A 62 -9.15 -0.83 -8.96
N LYS A 63 -9.41 -0.46 -10.22
CA LYS A 63 -9.89 -1.40 -11.25
C LYS A 63 -8.88 -2.52 -11.48
N ALA A 64 -7.61 -2.17 -11.61
CA ALA A 64 -6.55 -3.14 -11.85
C ALA A 64 -6.38 -4.12 -10.68
N TYR A 65 -6.38 -3.62 -9.44
CA TYR A 65 -6.38 -4.46 -8.23
C TYR A 65 -7.56 -5.43 -8.21
N LYS A 66 -8.79 -4.92 -8.37
CA LYS A 66 -10.01 -5.75 -8.31
C LYS A 66 -10.06 -6.81 -9.41
N ASN A 67 -9.54 -6.50 -10.59
CA ASN A 67 -9.46 -7.47 -11.67
C ASN A 67 -8.44 -8.58 -11.35
N ALA A 68 -7.25 -8.22 -10.87
CA ALA A 68 -6.22 -9.18 -10.48
C ALA A 68 -6.64 -10.07 -9.29
N LEU A 69 -7.42 -9.53 -8.36
CA LEU A 69 -7.89 -10.24 -7.17
C LEU A 69 -8.81 -11.43 -7.47
N ARG A 70 -9.51 -11.42 -8.62
CA ARG A 70 -10.45 -12.49 -8.99
C ARG A 70 -9.78 -13.85 -9.12
N ASP A 71 -8.53 -13.85 -9.56
CA ASP A 71 -7.71 -15.03 -9.79
C ASP A 71 -6.57 -15.15 -8.76
N ALA A 72 -6.74 -14.52 -7.58
CA ALA A 72 -5.70 -14.42 -6.57
C ALA A 72 -5.17 -15.79 -6.13
N GLN A 73 -3.84 -15.88 -6.00
CA GLN A 73 -3.11 -17.04 -5.48
C GLN A 73 -2.37 -16.60 -4.20
N PRO A 74 -3.03 -16.66 -3.03
CA PRO A 74 -2.43 -16.19 -1.79
C PRO A 74 -1.24 -17.07 -1.37
N LEU A 75 -0.30 -16.44 -0.67
CA LEU A 75 0.83 -17.16 -0.08
C LEU A 75 0.34 -18.18 0.95
N SER A 76 1.07 -19.28 1.10
CA SER A 76 0.72 -20.34 2.04
C SER A 76 0.56 -19.80 3.47
N GLY A 77 -0.58 -20.12 4.10
CA GLY A 77 -0.93 -19.66 5.45
C GLY A 77 -1.50 -18.24 5.51
N VAL A 78 -1.51 -17.51 4.39
CA VAL A 78 -2.12 -16.18 4.26
C VAL A 78 -3.48 -16.34 3.57
N GLY A 79 -4.51 -15.66 4.10
CA GLY A 79 -5.82 -15.59 3.45
C GLY A 79 -5.88 -14.48 2.39
N VAL A 80 -7.00 -14.40 1.68
CA VAL A 80 -7.27 -13.24 0.82
C VAL A 80 -7.78 -12.08 1.66
N THR A 81 -7.16 -10.92 1.55
CA THR A 81 -7.55 -9.67 2.22
C THR A 81 -8.06 -8.68 1.17
N ASP A 82 -9.37 -8.70 0.88
CA ASP A 82 -10.00 -7.76 -0.07
C ASP A 82 -10.31 -6.42 0.62
N THR A 83 -9.28 -5.60 0.80
CA THR A 83 -9.43 -4.25 1.36
C THR A 83 -8.71 -3.24 0.50
N ILE A 84 -9.36 -2.09 0.30
CA ILE A 84 -8.80 -0.95 -0.41
C ILE A 84 -8.88 0.25 0.51
N SER A 85 -7.74 0.91 0.73
CA SER A 85 -7.65 2.17 1.45
C SER A 85 -6.88 3.20 0.66
N LEU A 86 -7.01 4.47 1.04
CA LEU A 86 -6.32 5.59 0.43
C LEU A 86 -5.51 6.33 1.50
N GLY A 87 -4.20 6.42 1.30
CA GLY A 87 -3.35 7.31 2.06
C GLY A 87 -3.56 8.75 1.58
N VAL A 88 -4.18 9.59 2.41
CA VAL A 88 -4.37 11.01 2.10
C VAL A 88 -3.37 11.84 2.90
N PHE A 89 -2.52 12.58 2.19
CA PHE A 89 -1.51 13.46 2.78
C PHE A 89 -1.97 14.92 2.72
N GLY A 90 -1.59 15.73 3.72
CA GLY A 90 -1.98 17.15 3.77
C GLY A 90 -3.45 17.39 4.17
N VAL A 91 -4.08 16.44 4.89
CA VAL A 91 -5.44 16.61 5.42
C VAL A 91 -5.39 17.61 6.58
N HIS A 92 -6.21 18.65 6.49
CA HIS A 92 -6.31 19.66 7.54
C HIS A 92 -7.75 20.16 7.68
N CYS A 93 -8.22 20.18 8.92
CA CYS A 93 -9.57 20.63 9.27
C CYS A 93 -9.46 21.90 10.11
N ALA A 94 -10.18 22.96 9.70
CA ALA A 94 -10.29 24.20 10.45
C ALA A 94 -11.72 24.74 10.38
N ARG A 95 -12.01 25.76 11.19
CA ARG A 95 -13.36 26.35 11.31
C ARG A 95 -13.94 26.85 9.98
N THR A 96 -13.09 27.26 9.04
CA THR A 96 -13.50 27.61 7.68
C THR A 96 -12.53 26.99 6.67
N ARG A 97 -13.01 26.80 5.44
CA ARG A 97 -12.17 26.32 4.33
C ARG A 97 -10.97 27.23 4.07
N ALA A 98 -11.13 28.55 4.20
CA ALA A 98 -10.05 29.51 3.98
C ALA A 98 -8.91 29.31 4.99
N VAL A 99 -9.25 29.20 6.28
CA VAL A 99 -8.28 28.91 7.34
C VAL A 99 -7.63 27.55 7.10
N ALA A 100 -8.42 26.54 6.70
CA ALA A 100 -7.89 25.21 6.51
C ALA A 100 -6.84 25.13 5.39
N LEU A 101 -7.10 25.82 4.28
CA LEU A 101 -6.16 25.89 3.15
C LEU A 101 -4.89 26.66 3.50
N GLU A 102 -5.00 27.74 4.27
CA GLU A 102 -3.84 28.56 4.62
C GLU A 102 -2.90 27.82 5.58
N GLU A 103 -3.45 27.16 6.59
CA GLU A 103 -2.68 26.38 7.57
C GLU A 103 -2.05 25.11 6.92
N ALA A 104 -2.74 24.47 5.97
CA ALA A 104 -2.22 23.28 5.28
C ALA A 104 -1.20 23.58 4.18
N ARG A 105 -1.14 24.83 3.69
CA ARG A 105 -0.34 25.20 2.52
C ARG A 105 1.15 24.89 2.71
N PRO A 106 1.82 25.25 3.83
CA PRO A 106 3.26 25.02 3.96
C PRO A 106 3.63 23.54 3.95
N SER A 107 2.87 22.69 4.65
CA SER A 107 3.12 21.24 4.71
C SER A 107 2.82 20.56 3.38
N SER A 108 1.71 20.92 2.73
CA SER A 108 1.31 20.33 1.45
C SER A 108 2.29 20.69 0.32
N LEU A 109 2.74 21.95 0.25
CA LEU A 109 3.74 22.38 -0.73
C LEU A 109 5.12 21.78 -0.42
N GLY A 110 5.49 21.66 0.85
CA GLY A 110 6.73 20.99 1.25
C GLY A 110 6.76 19.52 0.82
N PHE A 111 5.65 18.80 1.01
CA PHE A 111 5.51 17.41 0.55
C PHE A 111 5.52 17.29 -0.98
N ALA A 112 4.80 18.17 -1.68
CA ALA A 112 4.81 18.22 -3.14
C ALA A 112 6.22 18.43 -3.69
N LYS A 113 7.01 19.34 -3.09
CA LYS A 113 8.41 19.60 -3.46
C LYS A 113 9.32 18.39 -3.20
N PHE A 114 9.05 17.63 -2.15
CA PHE A 114 9.82 16.41 -1.87
C PHE A 114 9.56 15.32 -2.93
N LEU A 115 8.30 15.16 -3.36
CA LEU A 115 7.92 14.12 -4.31
C LEU A 115 8.17 14.47 -5.77
N MET A 116 8.03 15.75 -6.13
CA MET A 116 8.11 16.22 -7.50
C MET A 116 9.25 17.23 -7.61
N SER A 117 10.24 16.93 -8.45
CA SER A 117 11.26 17.90 -8.83
C SER A 117 10.65 18.89 -9.82
N PHE A 118 10.41 20.12 -9.38
CA PHE A 118 10.11 21.28 -10.22
C PHE A 118 11.15 22.37 -9.99
#